data_AF-W1YTL4-F1
#
_entry.id   AF-W1YTL4-F1
#
_cell.length_a   1.000
_cell.length_b   1.000
_cell.length_c   1.000
_cell.angle_alpha   90.00
_cell.angle_beta   90.00
_cell.angle_gamma   90.00
#
_symmetry.space_group_name_H-M   'P 1'
#
loop_
_entity.id
_entity.type
_entity.pdbx_description
1 polymer ?
#
loop_
_entity_poly.entity_id
_entity_poly.type
_entity_poly.pdbx_seq_one_letter_code
_entity_poly.pdbx_strand_id
1 'polypeptide(L)' 'WRTGLRQNFRIFQNEDIESILATILKENGVTEWSPLFSEPHPSREFCVQYGETDYDFLCRMAAEEG' A
#
# COMPACT_ATOMS: atom_id res chain seq x y z
N TRP A 1 -10.33 9.20 10.77
CA TRP A 1 -9.26 8.37 10.19
C TRP A 1 -7.93 8.74 10.82
N ARG A 2 -7.14 7.77 11.30
CA ARG A 2 -5.81 8.00 11.89
C ARG A 2 -4.68 7.95 10.84
N THR A 3 -4.97 7.41 9.66
CA THR A 3 -4.06 7.25 8.51
C THR A 3 -3.58 8.57 7.90
N GLY A 4 -4.30 9.69 8.08
CA GLY A 4 -3.94 10.99 7.50
C GLY A 4 -3.03 11.88 8.36
N LEU A 5 -2.59 11.41 9.54
CA LEU A 5 -1.78 12.22 10.48
C LEU A 5 -0.29 11.86 10.48
N ARG A 6 0.10 10.79 9.77
CA ARG A 6 1.49 10.33 9.67
C ARG A 6 1.95 10.32 8.23
N GLN A 7 3.07 10.99 7.99
CA GLN A 7 3.86 10.84 6.77
C GLN A 7 4.97 9.84 7.07
N ASN A 8 5.13 8.85 6.20
CA ASN A 8 6.15 7.81 6.34
C ASN A 8 7.12 7.86 5.14
N PHE A 9 8.35 7.40 5.38
CA PHE A 9 9.36 7.19 4.35
C PHE A 9 9.78 5.73 4.38
N ARG A 10 9.32 4.93 3.40
CA ARG A 10 9.56 3.48 3.36
C ARG A 10 9.85 3.01 1.95
N ILE A 11 10.68 1.98 1.86
CA ILE A 11 11.06 1.33 0.61
C ILE A 11 10.69 -0.15 0.75
N PHE A 12 9.87 -0.63 -0.17
CA PHE A 12 9.54 -2.03 -0.37
C PHE A 12 10.29 -2.52 -1.61
N GLN A 13 11.04 -3.61 -1.50
CA GLN A 13 11.88 -4.14 -2.59
C GLN A 13 11.48 -5.59 -2.87
N ASN A 14 11.23 -5.92 -4.15
CA ASN A 14 10.78 -7.25 -4.57
C ASN A 14 9.53 -7.76 -3.84
N GLU A 15 8.64 -6.85 -3.44
CA GLU A 15 7.38 -7.17 -2.77
C GLU A 15 6.22 -7.06 -3.77
N ASP A 16 5.24 -7.93 -3.62
CA ASP A 16 3.96 -7.82 -4.31
C ASP A 16 3.08 -6.74 -3.66
N ILE A 17 2.16 -6.20 -4.46
CA ILE A 17 1.26 -5.13 -4.01
C ILE A 17 0.37 -5.62 -2.87
N GLU A 18 -0.07 -6.88 -2.87
CA GLU A 18 -0.85 -7.44 -1.77
C GLU A 18 -0.07 -7.43 -0.45
N SER A 19 1.19 -7.86 -0.44
CA SER A 19 2.06 -7.85 0.75
C SER A 19 2.32 -6.43 1.27
N ILE A 20 2.52 -5.46 0.37
CA ILE A 20 2.69 -4.05 0.75
C ILE A 20 1.41 -3.51 1.40
N LEU A 21 0.25 -3.75 0.78
CA LEU A 21 -1.06 -3.36 1.31
C LEU A 21 -1.33 -4.02 2.66
N ALA A 22 -1.07 -5.32 2.77
CA ALA A 22 -1.24 -6.10 4.00
C ALA A 22 -0.46 -5.49 5.16
N THR A 23 0.79 -5.11 4.91
CA THR A 23 1.68 -4.50 5.91
C THR A 23 1.12 -3.17 6.41
N ILE A 24 0.74 -2.27 5.50
CA ILE A 24 0.21 -0.96 5.85
C ILE A 24 -1.14 -1.06 6.57
N LEU A 25 -2.03 -1.93 6.10
CA LEU A 25 -3.36 -2.13 6.69
C LEU A 25 -3.24 -2.74 8.10
N LYS A 26 -2.36 -3.72 8.28
CA LYS A 26 -2.06 -4.32 9.59
C LYS A 26 -1.52 -3.30 10.58
N GLU A 27 -0.60 -2.44 10.16
CA GLU A 27 -0.07 -1.37 11.02
C GLU A 27 -1.14 -0.34 11.42
N ASN A 28 -2.11 -0.10 10.54
CA ASN A 28 -3.24 0.76 10.81
C ASN A 28 -4.38 0.07 11.60
N GLY A 29 -4.21 -1.20 11.97
CA GLY A 29 -5.18 -1.98 12.74
C GLY A 29 -6.37 -2.48 11.92
N VAL A 30 -6.26 -2.49 10.58
CA VAL A 30 -7.28 -3.04 9.68
C VAL A 30 -6.99 -4.51 9.46
N THR A 31 -7.82 -5.38 10.04
CA THR A 31 -7.70 -6.84 9.92
C THR A 31 -8.59 -7.42 8.84
N GLU A 32 -9.65 -6.71 8.45
CA GLU A 32 -10.59 -7.13 7.42
C GLU A 32 -10.42 -6.27 6.17
N TRP A 33 -9.81 -6.87 5.15
CA TRP A 33 -9.70 -6.28 3.82
C TRP A 33 -9.61 -7.41 2.79
N SER A 34 -10.01 -7.12 1.55
CA SER A 34 -9.88 -8.08 0.45
C SER A 34 -9.40 -7.32 -0.79
N PRO A 35 -8.24 -7.70 -1.35
CA PRO A 35 -7.80 -7.14 -2.62
C PRO A 35 -8.78 -7.58 -3.71
N LEU A 36 -9.28 -6.62 -4.49
CA LEU A 36 -10.08 -6.85 -5.68
C LEU A 36 -9.26 -6.38 -6.88
N PHE A 37 -8.22 -7.13 -7.22
CA PHE A 37 -7.44 -6.90 -8.42
C PHE A 37 -8.07 -7.61 -9.60
N SER A 38 -8.22 -6.91 -10.72
CA SER A 38 -8.78 -7.48 -11.95
C SER A 38 -7.76 -8.38 -12.67
N GLU A 39 -6.47 -8.08 -12.52
CA GLU A 39 -5.37 -8.81 -13.15
C GLU A 39 -4.35 -9.26 -12.10
N PRO A 40 -3.59 -10.35 -12.37
CA PRO A 40 -2.45 -10.71 -11.52
C PRO A 40 -1.31 -9.70 -11.72
N HIS A 41 -0.94 -9.00 -10.65
CA HIS A 41 0.10 -7.98 -10.68
C HIS A 41 1.46 -8.58 -10.31
N PRO A 42 2.51 -8.43 -11.15
CA PRO A 42 3.84 -8.92 -10.84
C PRO A 42 4.46 -8.16 -9.65
N SER A 43 5.37 -8.82 -8.95
CA SER A 43 6.14 -8.18 -7.89
C SER A 43 6.88 -6.96 -8.43
N ARG A 44 6.83 -5.86 -7.69
CA ARG A 44 7.49 -4.62 -8.08
C ARG A 44 8.94 -4.66 -7.57
N GLU A 45 9.90 -4.37 -8.45
CA GLU A 45 11.33 -4.29 -8.03
C GLU A 45 11.51 -3.27 -6.89
N PHE A 46 10.86 -2.11 -7.01
CA PHE A 46 10.89 -1.05 -6.01
C PHE A 46 9.54 -0.34 -5.89
N CYS A 47 9.01 -0.24 -4.68
CA CYS A 47 7.88 0.62 -4.34
C CYS A 47 8.26 1.50 -3.15
N VAL A 48 8.05 2.82 -3.27
CA VAL A 48 8.48 3.78 -2.25
C VAL A 48 7.27 4.58 -1.78
N GLN A 49 7.12 4.70 -0.46
CA GLN A 49 6.27 5.71 0.16
C GLN A 49 7.17 6.91 0.49
N TYR A 50 7.00 8.04 -0.19
CA TYR A 50 7.88 9.21 -0.03
C TYR A 50 7.11 10.44 0.47
N GLY A 51 7.06 10.63 1.79
CA GLY A 51 6.46 11.82 2.39
C GLY A 51 4.94 11.94 2.18
N GLU A 52 4.31 10.86 1.72
CA GLU A 52 2.86 10.74 1.55
C GLU A 52 2.25 10.04 2.78
N THR A 53 0.97 10.29 3.04
CA THR A 53 0.27 9.58 4.12
C THR A 53 0.02 8.13 3.72
N ASP A 54 -0.20 7.24 4.69
CA ASP A 54 -0.55 5.85 4.39
C ASP A 54 -1.82 5.79 3.52
N TYR A 55 -2.76 6.70 3.73
CA TYR A 55 -3.96 6.80 2.90
C TYR A 55 -3.64 7.23 1.46
N ASP A 56 -2.82 8.27 1.28
CA ASP A 56 -2.46 8.76 -0.07
C ASP A 56 -1.70 7.68 -0.85
N PHE A 57 -0.80 6.95 -0.18
CA PHE A 57 -0.09 5.82 -0.76
C PHE A 57 -1.04 4.71 -1.21
N LEU A 58 -2.00 4.33 -0.36
CA LEU A 58 -3.04 3.34 -0.69
C LEU A 58 -3.90 3.80 -1.88
N CYS A 59 -4.29 5.07 -1.91
CA CYS A 59 -5.06 5.63 -3.03
C CYS A 59 -4.26 5.63 -4.33
N ARG A 60 -2.97 5.99 -4.29
CA ARG A 60 -2.10 5.94 -5.47
C ARG A 60 -1.94 4.51 -5.98
N MET A 61 -1.70 3.55 -5.08
CA MET A 61 -1.62 2.13 -5.46
C MET A 61 -2.93 1.65 -6.08
N ALA A 62 -4.09 1.95 -5.47
CA ALA A 62 -5.39 1.56 -6.03
C ALA A 62 -5.68 2.21 -7.39
N ALA A 63 -5.18 3.43 -7.65
CA ALA A 63 -5.34 4.12 -8.93
C ALA A 63 -4.41 3.59 -10.03
N GLU A 64 -3.26 3.02 -9.69
CA GLU A 64 -2.34 2.40 -10.66
C GLU A 64 -2.85 1.04 -11.17
N GLU A 65 -3.80 0.44 -10.47
CA GLU A 65 -4.30 -0.93 -10.69
C GLU A 65 -5.72 -0.94 -11.30
N GLY A 66 -6.25 0.24 -11.66
CA GLY A 66 -7.57 0.47 -12.24
C GLY A 66 -7.56 0.87 -13.71
#